data_AF-A0A139WLJ6-F1
#
_entry.id   AF-A0A139WLJ6-F1
#
_cell.length_a   1.000
_cell.length_b   1.000
_cell.length_c   1.000
_cell.angle_alpha   90.00
_cell.angle_beta   90.00
_cell.angle_gamma   90.00
#
_symmetry.space_group_name_H-M   'P 1'
#
loop_
_entity.id
_entity.type
_entity.pdbx_description
1 polymer ?
#
loop_
_entity_poly.entity_id
_entity_poly.type
_entity_poly.pdbx_seq_one_letter_code
_entity_poly.pdbx_strand_id
1 'polypeptide(L)'
;MRLISLLPLCYFLVPIRSHDSCKDLQTCHECIQEPECSWYLGTNVTVSRCFRNDAKTTGKYKEHVYNPNSTVSFVKHNLQKRILQLRKNVPVVLEVILTVPHDTILLPDVEYIEIEFIRNSSRHGKITVEAVECPENPSQLKQEIHLFTKKSSQNLTLDIELLCKCPCEKPDESYFNHPQCSGRGTLKCGICKCHSGFGKFCECDRPVDTKDCFYKKKECSGRGTCVCGVCNCDKRANYEERIFGKYCECDNFSCKRFRGKVCGGEGHGFCNCDRCFCYPGWGGKNCGTPDN
;
A
#
# COMPACT_ATOMS: atom_id res chain seq x y z
N MET A 1 -37.26 -41.82 30.51
CA MET A 1 -36.54 -41.78 29.21
C MET A 1 -36.99 -40.56 28.43
N ARG A 2 -36.21 -39.47 28.44
CA ARG A 2 -36.40 -38.35 27.51
C ARG A 2 -35.31 -38.46 26.45
N LEU A 3 -35.71 -38.66 25.19
CA LEU A 3 -34.82 -38.67 24.04
C LEU A 3 -34.29 -37.23 23.82
N ILE A 4 -32.98 -37.06 23.91
CA ILE A 4 -32.29 -35.82 23.53
C ILE A 4 -31.94 -35.94 22.06
N SER A 5 -32.59 -35.15 21.20
CA SER A 5 -32.24 -35.03 19.79
C SER A 5 -30.96 -34.19 19.65
N LEU A 6 -29.90 -34.82 19.15
CA LEU A 6 -28.69 -34.12 18.71
C LEU A 6 -28.94 -33.56 17.31
N LEU A 7 -29.24 -32.27 17.22
CA LEU A 7 -29.18 -31.54 15.95
C LEU A 7 -27.71 -31.24 15.62
N PRO A 8 -27.27 -31.42 14.37
CA PRO A 8 -25.89 -31.16 14.00
C PRO A 8 -25.65 -29.64 14.01
N LEU A 9 -24.63 -29.22 14.76
CA LEU A 9 -24.08 -27.86 14.68
C LEU A 9 -23.52 -27.67 13.27
N CYS A 10 -24.33 -27.07 12.39
CA CYS A 10 -23.84 -26.46 11.15
C CYS A 10 -22.86 -25.36 11.54
N TYR A 11 -21.57 -25.68 11.57
CA TYR A 11 -20.51 -24.70 11.54
C TYR A 11 -20.61 -23.95 10.21
N PHE A 12 -21.31 -22.81 10.23
CA PHE A 12 -21.14 -21.82 9.19
C PHE A 12 -19.68 -21.41 9.19
N LEU A 13 -18.91 -21.89 8.22
CA LEU A 13 -17.64 -21.29 7.83
C LEU A 13 -17.96 -19.86 7.40
N VAL A 14 -17.84 -18.91 8.34
CA VAL A 14 -17.83 -17.49 8.01
C VAL A 14 -16.64 -17.28 7.08
N PRO A 15 -16.83 -16.80 5.84
CA PRO A 15 -15.70 -16.44 5.00
C PRO A 15 -14.93 -15.34 5.72
N ILE A 16 -13.69 -15.64 6.11
CA ILE A 16 -12.75 -14.64 6.64
C ILE A 16 -12.61 -13.60 5.52
N ARG A 17 -13.29 -12.47 5.69
CA ARG A 17 -13.18 -11.34 4.79
C ARG A 17 -11.73 -10.90 4.87
N SER A 18 -10.96 -11.08 3.79
CA SER A 18 -9.54 -10.74 3.75
C SER A 18 -9.38 -9.25 4.06
N HIS A 19 -9.06 -8.94 5.31
CA HIS A 19 -8.74 -7.59 5.73
C HIS A 19 -7.37 -7.25 5.13
N ASP A 20 -7.32 -6.18 4.34
CA ASP A 20 -6.07 -5.71 3.74
C ASP A 20 -5.35 -4.82 4.75
N SER A 21 -4.47 -5.42 5.55
CA SER A 21 -3.71 -4.75 6.61
C SER A 21 -2.88 -3.57 6.09
N CYS A 22 -2.46 -3.59 4.82
CA CYS A 22 -1.69 -2.49 4.22
C CYS A 22 -2.47 -1.16 4.25
N LYS A 23 -3.81 -1.20 4.25
CA LYS A 23 -4.64 0.03 4.16
C LYS A 23 -4.66 0.85 5.43
N ASP A 24 -4.36 0.25 6.57
CA ASP A 24 -4.39 0.95 7.86
C ASP A 24 -3.08 1.68 8.16
N LEU A 25 -2.00 1.30 7.47
CA LEU A 25 -0.65 1.82 7.71
C LEU A 25 -0.47 3.18 7.06
N GLN A 26 -0.04 4.16 7.86
CA GLN A 26 -0.01 5.58 7.47
C GLN A 26 1.41 6.08 7.18
N THR A 27 2.43 5.31 7.53
CA THR A 27 3.83 5.70 7.33
C THR A 27 4.57 4.69 6.47
N CYS A 28 5.66 5.15 5.86
CA CYS A 28 6.47 4.30 5.00
C CYS A 28 7.14 3.17 5.81
N HIS A 29 7.73 3.48 6.97
CA HIS A 29 8.36 2.48 7.83
C HIS A 29 7.39 1.41 8.35
N GLU A 30 6.17 1.77 8.73
CA GLU A 30 5.15 0.78 9.11
C GLU A 30 4.78 -0.09 7.89
N CYS A 31 4.58 0.54 6.73
CA CYS A 31 4.17 -0.17 5.53
C CYS A 31 5.18 -1.24 5.08
N ILE A 32 6.47 -0.91 5.06
CA ILE A 32 7.50 -1.86 4.58
C ILE A 32 7.78 -2.99 5.57
N GLN A 33 7.33 -2.88 6.82
CA GLN A 33 7.43 -3.99 7.79
C GLN A 33 6.45 -5.11 7.50
N GLU A 34 5.41 -4.86 6.70
CA GLU A 34 4.55 -5.89 6.15
C GLU A 34 5.12 -6.38 4.80
N PRO A 35 5.49 -7.66 4.65
CA PRO A 35 6.22 -8.17 3.48
C PRO A 35 5.43 -8.06 2.17
N GLU A 36 4.10 -8.12 2.25
CA GLU A 36 3.18 -8.03 1.12
C GLU A 36 2.88 -6.59 0.69
N CYS A 37 3.27 -5.59 1.48
CA CYS A 37 2.92 -4.20 1.23
C CYS A 37 4.03 -3.44 0.48
N SER A 38 3.64 -2.39 -0.22
CA SER A 38 4.49 -1.46 -0.96
C SER A 38 4.10 -0.03 -0.62
N TRP A 39 5.08 0.87 -0.63
CA TRP A 39 4.85 2.28 -0.38
C TRP A 39 4.97 3.12 -1.66
N TYR A 40 4.01 4.00 -1.90
CA TYR A 40 4.04 4.96 -2.99
C TYR A 40 4.67 6.29 -2.52
N LEU A 41 5.85 6.57 -3.06
CA LEU A 41 6.63 7.80 -2.83
C LEU A 41 6.13 8.99 -3.66
N GLY A 42 5.35 8.73 -4.71
CA GLY A 42 4.86 9.77 -5.59
C GLY A 42 3.78 10.64 -4.96
N THR A 43 3.36 11.66 -5.69
CA THR A 43 2.51 12.73 -5.15
C THR A 43 1.06 12.61 -5.60
N ASN A 44 0.75 11.60 -6.40
CA ASN A 44 -0.61 11.32 -6.87
C ASN A 44 -1.53 10.92 -5.72
N VAL A 45 -2.63 11.66 -5.58
CA VAL A 45 -3.57 11.62 -4.44
C VAL A 45 -4.60 10.49 -4.55
N THR A 46 -4.68 9.82 -5.71
CA THR A 46 -5.74 8.83 -5.97
C THR A 46 -5.46 7.43 -5.41
N VAL A 47 -4.27 7.20 -4.85
CA VAL A 47 -3.85 5.88 -4.36
C VAL A 47 -3.43 6.01 -2.90
N SER A 48 -3.88 5.07 -2.05
CA SER A 48 -3.33 4.91 -0.71
C SER A 48 -1.81 4.69 -0.82
N ARG A 49 -1.03 5.36 0.03
CA ARG A 49 0.42 5.28 -0.05
C ARG A 49 0.93 3.89 0.28
N CYS A 50 0.38 3.26 1.33
CA CYS A 50 0.59 1.85 1.56
C CYS A 50 -0.48 1.04 0.84
N PHE A 51 -0.05 0.05 0.05
CA PHE A 51 -0.93 -0.81 -0.72
C PHE A 51 -0.30 -2.20 -0.87
N ARG A 52 -1.13 -3.21 -1.04
CA ARG A 52 -0.64 -4.56 -1.33
C ARG A 52 0.07 -4.60 -2.67
N ASN A 53 1.22 -5.27 -2.73
CA ASN A 53 2.02 -5.42 -3.94
C ASN A 53 1.30 -6.32 -4.96
N ASP A 54 0.40 -5.76 -5.76
CA ASP A 54 -0.26 -6.45 -6.86
C ASP A 54 0.21 -5.90 -8.23
N ALA A 55 0.16 -6.76 -9.26
CA ALA A 55 0.65 -6.41 -10.59
C ALA A 55 -0.14 -5.24 -11.22
N LYS A 56 -1.39 -5.01 -10.79
CA LYS A 56 -2.27 -3.97 -11.33
C LYS A 56 -1.91 -2.58 -10.80
N THR A 57 -1.58 -2.46 -9.52
CA THR A 57 -1.25 -1.18 -8.87
C THR A 57 0.20 -0.80 -9.13
N THR A 58 1.11 -1.77 -9.09
CA THR A 58 2.55 -1.55 -9.34
C THR A 58 2.84 -1.20 -10.81
N GLY A 59 2.08 -1.75 -11.76
CA GLY A 59 2.27 -1.49 -13.20
C GLY A 59 1.99 -0.03 -13.62
N LYS A 60 1.07 0.66 -12.95
CA LYS A 60 0.69 2.04 -13.29
C LYS A 60 1.66 3.10 -12.73
N TYR A 61 2.44 2.76 -11.70
CA TYR A 61 3.18 3.72 -10.88
C TYR A 61 4.63 3.32 -10.58
N LYS A 62 5.17 2.37 -11.36
CA LYS A 62 6.40 1.61 -11.08
C LYS A 62 7.60 2.42 -10.59
N GLU A 63 7.82 3.61 -11.12
CA GLU A 63 8.98 4.46 -10.77
C GLU A 63 8.93 5.06 -9.36
N HIS A 64 7.76 5.09 -8.73
CA HIS A 64 7.53 5.75 -7.44
C HIS A 64 7.13 4.76 -6.35
N VAL A 65 7.35 3.45 -6.56
CA VAL A 65 7.02 2.41 -5.60
C VAL A 65 8.28 1.98 -4.86
N TYR A 66 8.28 2.15 -3.54
CA TYR A 66 9.28 1.62 -2.64
C TYR A 66 8.79 0.30 -2.04
N ASN A 67 9.49 -0.77 -2.40
CA ASN A 67 9.19 -2.13 -1.97
C ASN A 67 10.52 -2.89 -1.86
N PRO A 68 11.30 -2.66 -0.79
CA PRO A 68 12.60 -3.29 -0.65
C PRO A 68 12.44 -4.80 -0.51
N ASN A 69 13.35 -5.56 -1.10
CA ASN A 69 13.45 -7.00 -0.86
C ASN A 69 14.71 -7.29 -0.06
N SER A 70 14.74 -8.41 0.64
CA SER A 70 15.97 -8.86 1.29
C SER A 70 16.99 -9.30 0.23
N THR A 71 18.25 -8.94 0.42
CA THR A 71 19.31 -9.22 -0.56
C THR A 71 20.57 -9.75 0.12
N VAL A 72 21.36 -10.49 -0.66
CA VAL A 72 22.72 -10.89 -0.31
C VAL A 72 23.69 -10.32 -1.34
N SER A 73 24.76 -9.71 -0.84
CA SER A 73 25.88 -9.20 -1.62
C SER A 73 27.19 -9.84 -1.15
N PHE A 74 28.13 -9.97 -2.08
CA PHE A 74 29.42 -10.62 -1.86
C PHE A 74 30.54 -9.59 -1.85
N VAL A 75 31.45 -9.69 -0.88
CA VAL A 75 32.62 -8.82 -0.82
C VAL A 75 33.70 -9.35 -1.75
N LYS A 76 34.11 -8.53 -2.72
CA LYS A 76 35.20 -8.88 -3.65
C LYS A 76 36.47 -9.19 -2.84
N HIS A 77 37.13 -10.29 -3.16
CA HIS A 77 38.35 -10.77 -2.46
C HIS A 77 38.15 -11.23 -1.01
N ASN A 78 36.92 -11.30 -0.47
CA ASN A 78 36.66 -11.89 0.84
C ASN A 78 35.46 -12.86 0.79
N LEU A 79 35.74 -14.12 0.48
CA LEU A 79 34.73 -15.18 0.37
C LEU A 79 34.10 -15.57 1.72
N GLN A 80 34.67 -15.13 2.84
CA GLN A 80 34.16 -15.37 4.19
C GLN A 80 33.28 -14.23 4.70
N LYS A 81 33.05 -13.16 3.92
CA LYS A 81 32.14 -12.06 4.28
C LYS A 81 30.94 -12.01 3.34
N ARG A 82 29.74 -11.85 3.90
CA ARG A 82 28.48 -11.59 3.17
C ARG A 82 27.86 -10.32 3.72
N ILE A 83 27.32 -9.49 2.84
CA ILE A 83 26.55 -8.31 3.22
C ILE A 83 25.09 -8.65 2.96
N LEU A 84 24.27 -8.60 4.00
CA LEU A 84 22.85 -8.91 3.94
C LEU A 84 22.07 -7.63 4.21
N GLN A 85 21.09 -7.34 3.36
CA GLN A 85 20.05 -6.36 3.68
C GLN A 85 18.77 -7.14 3.93
N LEU A 86 18.21 -7.02 5.13
CA LEU A 86 17.05 -7.83 5.53
C LEU A 86 15.83 -6.94 5.71
N ARG A 87 14.75 -7.28 5.00
CA ARG A 87 13.41 -6.82 5.31
C ARG A 87 12.76 -7.79 6.30
N LYS A 88 11.99 -7.24 7.23
CA LYS A 88 11.22 -8.02 8.21
C LYS A 88 10.35 -9.07 7.51
N ASN A 89 10.39 -10.30 8.01
CA ASN A 89 9.64 -11.45 7.52
C ASN A 89 9.91 -11.84 6.05
N VAL A 90 11.10 -11.47 5.54
CA VAL A 90 11.54 -11.84 4.19
C VAL A 90 12.93 -12.49 4.30
N PRO A 91 13.00 -13.84 4.35
CA PRO A 91 14.24 -14.54 4.59
C PRO A 91 15.18 -14.51 3.38
N VAL A 92 16.49 -14.56 3.65
CA VAL A 92 17.54 -14.80 2.66
C VAL A 92 18.15 -16.16 2.89
N VAL A 93 18.42 -16.88 1.80
CA VAL A 93 19.05 -18.21 1.85
C VAL A 93 20.47 -18.12 1.30
N LEU A 94 21.44 -18.52 2.12
CA LEU A 94 22.85 -18.63 1.76
C LEU A 94 23.22 -20.09 1.56
N GLU A 95 23.73 -20.43 0.39
CA GLU A 95 24.35 -21.74 0.17
C GLU A 95 25.77 -21.75 0.72
N VAL A 96 26.08 -22.77 1.52
CA VAL A 96 27.39 -22.91 2.18
C VAL A 96 27.99 -24.29 1.97
N ILE A 97 29.32 -24.30 1.90
CA ILE A 97 30.14 -25.51 1.78
C ILE A 97 31.03 -25.63 3.01
N LEU A 98 30.87 -26.74 3.71
CA LEU A 98 31.66 -27.12 4.88
C LEU A 98 32.94 -27.81 4.42
N THR A 99 34.07 -27.39 4.98
CA THR A 99 35.37 -28.02 4.70
C THR A 99 35.46 -29.44 5.28
N VAL A 100 34.83 -29.67 6.43
CA VAL A 100 34.76 -30.98 7.12
C VAL A 100 33.39 -31.63 6.91
N PRO A 101 33.33 -32.91 6.47
CA PRO A 101 32.07 -33.64 6.33
C PRO A 101 31.30 -33.75 7.66
N HIS A 102 29.99 -33.53 7.60
CA HIS A 102 29.09 -33.57 8.76
C HIS A 102 29.56 -32.66 9.91
N ASP A 103 30.18 -31.52 9.59
CA ASP A 103 30.36 -30.44 10.55
C ASP A 103 29.01 -29.75 10.82
N THR A 104 28.96 -29.00 11.92
CA THR A 104 27.78 -28.24 12.36
C THR A 104 28.18 -26.79 12.58
N ILE A 105 27.29 -25.87 12.23
CA ILE A 105 27.49 -24.43 12.45
C ILE A 105 26.94 -24.06 13.83
N LEU A 106 27.70 -23.29 14.59
CA LEU A 106 27.27 -22.66 15.83
C LEU A 106 26.46 -21.41 15.47
N LEU A 107 25.17 -21.43 15.83
CA LEU A 107 24.24 -20.33 15.56
C LEU A 107 24.16 -19.47 16.83
N PRO A 108 24.48 -18.17 16.75
CA PRO A 108 24.34 -17.26 17.87
C PRO A 108 22.85 -16.94 18.09
N ASP A 109 22.50 -16.69 19.34
CA ASP A 109 21.19 -16.16 19.73
C ASP A 109 21.25 -14.63 19.67
N VAL A 110 20.37 -14.03 18.85
CA VAL A 110 20.33 -12.58 18.62
C VAL A 110 18.88 -12.11 18.57
N GLU A 111 18.61 -10.92 19.11
CA GLU A 111 17.25 -10.47 19.48
C GLU A 111 16.29 -10.27 18.29
N TYR A 112 16.77 -9.84 17.13
CA TYR A 112 15.92 -9.41 16.01
C TYR A 112 16.06 -10.27 14.75
N ILE A 113 16.93 -11.29 14.79
CA ILE A 113 17.33 -12.05 13.61
C ILE A 113 17.27 -13.54 13.95
N GLU A 114 16.50 -14.29 13.19
CA GLU A 114 16.50 -15.74 13.27
C GLU A 114 17.46 -16.31 12.22
N ILE A 115 18.27 -17.28 12.65
CA ILE A 115 19.22 -17.98 11.79
C ILE A 115 18.97 -19.47 11.92
N GLU A 116 18.72 -20.12 10.79
CA GLU A 116 18.54 -21.56 10.71
C GLU A 116 19.58 -22.18 9.79
N PHE A 117 20.10 -23.35 10.17
CA PHE A 117 21.01 -24.12 9.32
C PHE A 117 20.39 -25.48 8.99
N ILE A 118 20.20 -25.72 7.68
CA ILE A 118 19.72 -26.99 7.16
C ILE A 118 20.84 -27.64 6.35
N ARG A 119 21.17 -28.88 6.69
CA ARG A 119 22.17 -29.67 5.97
C ARG A 119 21.51 -30.41 4.81
N ASN A 120 22.04 -30.24 3.59
CA ASN A 120 21.55 -30.93 2.40
C ASN A 120 22.36 -32.22 2.11
N SER A 121 23.67 -32.21 2.37
CA SER A 121 24.56 -33.35 2.15
C SER A 121 25.72 -33.36 3.15
N SER A 122 26.71 -34.24 2.97
CA SER A 122 27.87 -34.32 3.86
C SER A 122 28.66 -33.01 3.96
N ARG A 123 28.74 -32.21 2.89
CA ARG A 123 29.47 -30.93 2.86
C ARG A 123 28.61 -29.72 2.48
N HIS A 124 27.40 -29.89 1.97
CA HIS A 124 26.56 -28.77 1.53
C HIS A 124 25.42 -28.52 2.51
N GLY A 125 25.13 -27.25 2.76
CA GLY A 125 23.98 -26.82 3.53
C GLY A 125 23.47 -25.45 3.10
N LYS A 126 22.37 -25.05 3.71
CA LYS A 126 21.71 -23.76 3.53
C LYS A 126 21.58 -23.09 4.88
N ILE A 127 21.92 -21.81 4.92
CA ILE A 127 21.67 -20.94 6.08
C ILE A 127 20.53 -20.01 5.67
N THR A 128 19.43 -20.07 6.40
CA THR A 128 18.34 -19.11 6.27
C THR A 128 18.56 -18.03 7.31
N VAL A 129 18.49 -16.77 6.89
CA VAL A 129 18.62 -15.60 7.77
C VAL A 129 17.40 -14.72 7.58
N GLU A 130 16.68 -14.44 8.65
CA GLU A 130 15.43 -13.69 8.62
C GLU A 130 15.43 -12.62 9.71
N ALA A 131 15.00 -11.41 9.38
CA ALA A 131 14.70 -10.40 10.38
C ALA A 131 13.27 -10.62 10.87
N VAL A 132 13.09 -10.91 12.16
CA VAL A 132 11.76 -11.12 12.75
C VAL A 132 11.17 -9.82 13.29
N GLU A 133 12.02 -8.84 13.61
CA GLU A 133 11.61 -7.57 14.16
C GLU A 133 12.55 -6.43 13.77
N CYS A 134 12.04 -5.21 13.87
CA CYS A 134 12.80 -3.99 13.62
C CYS A 134 13.12 -3.32 14.96
N PRO A 135 14.40 -3.09 15.28
CA PRO A 135 14.77 -2.43 16.53
C PRO A 135 14.37 -0.96 16.54
N GLU A 136 13.99 -0.46 17.72
CA GLU A 136 13.71 0.97 17.91
C GLU A 136 14.99 1.81 17.84
N ASN A 137 16.10 1.29 18.37
CA ASN A 137 17.37 1.99 18.41
C ASN A 137 18.08 1.92 17.04
N PRO A 138 18.40 3.06 16.39
CA PRO A 138 19.09 3.08 15.11
C PRO A 138 20.46 2.37 15.11
N SER A 139 21.15 2.31 16.25
CA SER A 139 22.45 1.65 16.36
C SER A 139 22.37 0.13 16.20
N GLN A 140 21.19 -0.48 16.44
CA GLN A 140 20.96 -1.92 16.29
C GLN A 140 20.50 -2.32 14.88
N LEU A 141 20.29 -1.34 13.98
CA LEU A 141 19.94 -1.61 12.58
C LEU A 141 21.10 -2.22 11.79
N LYS A 142 22.33 -2.11 12.29
CA LYS A 142 23.54 -2.67 11.68
C LYS A 142 24.21 -3.61 12.67
N GLN A 143 24.45 -4.84 12.24
CA GLN A 143 25.02 -5.89 13.09
C GLN A 143 26.04 -6.71 12.31
N GLU A 144 27.12 -7.11 12.97
CA GLU A 144 28.08 -8.06 12.43
C GLU A 144 27.96 -9.37 13.21
N ILE A 145 27.59 -10.45 12.53
CA ILE A 145 27.39 -11.78 13.12
C ILE A 145 28.46 -12.72 12.56
N HIS A 146 29.13 -13.45 13.46
CA HIS A 146 30.12 -14.45 13.06
C HIS A 146 29.57 -15.86 13.29
N LEU A 147 29.55 -16.65 12.23
CA LEU A 147 29.17 -18.05 12.25
C LEU A 147 30.43 -18.91 12.21
N PHE A 148 30.52 -19.89 13.10
CA PHE A 148 31.68 -20.77 13.20
C PHE A 148 31.26 -22.24 13.08
N THR A 149 32.06 -23.02 12.37
CA THR A 149 31.88 -24.48 12.35
C THR A 149 32.55 -25.11 13.56
N LYS A 150 31.93 -26.12 14.17
CA LYS A 150 32.41 -26.76 15.40
C LYS A 150 33.73 -27.51 15.23
N LYS A 151 33.95 -28.21 14.10
CA LYS A 151 35.14 -29.07 13.90
C LYS A 151 36.24 -28.36 13.11
N SER A 152 35.89 -27.61 12.07
CA SER A 152 36.89 -27.04 11.15
C SER A 152 37.37 -25.64 11.53
N SER A 153 36.74 -25.00 12.51
CA SER A 153 36.97 -23.58 12.85
C SER A 153 36.84 -22.62 11.66
N GLN A 154 36.20 -23.04 10.57
CA GLN A 154 35.82 -22.16 9.46
C GLN A 154 34.86 -21.09 9.97
N ASN A 155 35.10 -19.85 9.56
CA ASN A 155 34.25 -18.71 9.89
C ASN A 155 33.52 -18.18 8.64
N LEU A 156 32.33 -17.63 8.87
CA LEU A 156 31.56 -16.85 7.92
C LEU A 156 31.02 -15.63 8.67
N THR A 157 31.36 -14.44 8.20
CA THR A 157 30.91 -13.17 8.76
C THR A 157 29.74 -12.64 7.94
N LEU A 158 28.65 -12.33 8.61
CA LEU A 158 27.45 -11.71 8.07
C LEU A 158 27.40 -10.26 8.55
N ASP A 159 27.44 -9.32 7.61
CA ASP A 159 27.28 -7.89 7.85
C ASP A 159 25.85 -7.53 7.46
N ILE A 160 25.00 -7.30 8.46
CA ILE A 160 23.55 -7.24 8.32
C ILE A 160 23.07 -5.81 8.50
N GLU A 161 22.28 -5.33 7.55
CA GLU A 161 21.53 -4.07 7.64
C GLU A 161 20.02 -4.34 7.59
N LEU A 162 19.30 -3.96 8.64
CA LEU A 162 17.85 -4.10 8.72
C LEU A 162 17.15 -2.95 7.98
N LEU A 163 16.33 -3.29 6.99
CA LEU A 163 15.60 -2.36 6.13
C LEU A 163 14.29 -1.89 6.79
N CYS A 164 14.41 -1.24 7.95
CA CYS A 164 13.27 -0.82 8.76
C CYS A 164 12.76 0.60 8.45
N LYS A 165 13.53 1.38 7.68
CA LYS A 165 13.20 2.77 7.32
C LYS A 165 13.26 2.97 5.81
N CYS A 166 12.51 3.95 5.34
CA CYS A 166 12.55 4.33 3.93
C CYS A 166 13.65 5.38 3.66
N PRO A 167 14.26 5.39 2.46
CA PRO A 167 15.28 6.39 2.10
C PRO A 167 14.83 7.83 2.33
N CYS A 168 13.57 8.12 1.99
CA CYS A 168 12.91 9.41 2.17
C CYS A 168 12.65 9.81 3.63
N GLU A 169 12.92 8.94 4.61
CA GLU A 169 12.76 9.25 6.04
C GLU A 169 14.01 9.90 6.64
N LYS A 170 15.11 9.96 5.88
CA LYS A 170 16.36 10.60 6.32
C LYS A 170 16.17 12.10 6.57
N PRO A 171 16.85 12.68 7.58
CA PRO A 171 16.68 14.10 7.95
C PRO A 171 17.02 15.07 6.81
N ASP A 172 18.05 14.72 6.04
CA ASP A 172 18.69 15.61 5.05
C ASP A 172 17.86 15.81 3.77
N GLU A 173 16.76 15.06 3.59
CA GLU A 173 15.90 15.15 2.41
C GLU A 173 14.63 15.99 2.64
N SER A 174 14.52 16.67 3.78
CA SER A 174 13.30 17.39 4.17
C SER A 174 13.42 18.90 3.92
N TYR A 175 12.72 19.39 2.90
CA TYR A 175 12.64 20.82 2.60
C TYR A 175 11.40 21.44 3.30
N PHE A 176 11.65 22.36 4.23
CA PHE A 176 10.67 22.86 5.22
C PHE A 176 9.41 23.50 4.60
N ASN A 177 9.55 24.20 3.47
CA ASN A 177 8.44 24.88 2.79
C ASN A 177 8.22 24.30 1.40
N HIS A 178 7.91 23.01 1.34
CA HIS A 178 7.83 22.30 0.07
C HIS A 178 6.67 22.80 -0.81
N PRO A 179 6.90 23.10 -2.11
CA PRO A 179 5.85 23.61 -3.00
C PRO A 179 4.63 22.69 -3.09
N GLN A 180 4.85 21.37 -3.04
CA GLN A 180 3.75 20.39 -3.02
C GLN A 180 2.95 20.40 -1.73
N CYS A 181 3.51 20.94 -0.65
CA CYS A 181 2.82 21.18 0.61
C CYS A 181 2.34 22.64 0.68
N SER A 182 1.99 23.22 -0.47
CA SER A 182 1.54 24.61 -0.61
C SER A 182 2.53 25.65 -0.07
N GLY A 183 3.82 25.29 0.05
CA GLY A 183 4.84 26.12 0.70
C GLY A 183 4.65 26.30 2.21
N ARG A 184 3.75 25.53 2.82
CA ARG A 184 3.28 25.66 4.21
C ARG A 184 3.62 24.44 5.08
N GLY A 185 4.38 23.50 4.54
CA GLY A 185 4.78 22.29 5.25
C GLY A 185 5.98 21.60 4.64
N THR A 186 6.54 20.69 5.43
CA THR A 186 7.65 19.83 5.03
C THR A 186 7.12 18.59 4.32
N LEU A 187 7.65 18.26 3.15
CA LEU A 187 7.35 16.99 2.48
C LEU A 187 8.30 15.89 2.99
N LYS A 188 7.74 14.76 3.41
CA LYS A 188 8.51 13.57 3.81
C LYS A 188 7.82 12.30 3.33
N CYS A 189 8.50 11.51 2.50
CA CYS A 189 7.94 10.30 1.88
C CYS A 189 6.59 10.50 1.16
N GLY A 190 6.43 11.66 0.52
CA GLY A 190 5.19 12.07 -0.14
C GLY A 190 4.12 12.64 0.80
N ILE A 191 4.31 12.59 2.11
CA ILE A 191 3.37 13.13 3.10
C ILE A 191 3.79 14.55 3.48
N CYS A 192 2.84 15.48 3.51
CA CYS A 192 3.07 16.83 4.01
C CYS A 192 2.86 16.90 5.52
N LYS A 193 3.89 17.31 6.25
CA LYS A 193 3.79 17.76 7.64
C LYS A 193 3.59 19.26 7.66
N CYS A 194 2.34 19.70 7.81
CA CYS A 194 1.99 21.11 7.80
C CYS A 194 2.53 21.84 9.03
N HIS A 195 3.14 23.01 8.81
CA HIS A 195 3.53 23.96 9.86
C HIS A 195 2.48 25.06 9.97
N SER A 196 1.87 25.41 8.84
CA SER A 196 0.68 26.24 8.72
C SER A 196 -0.27 25.63 7.70
N GLY A 197 -1.57 25.98 7.78
CA GLY A 197 -2.60 25.37 6.95
C GLY A 197 -2.95 23.93 7.34
N PHE A 198 -3.92 23.38 6.61
CA PHE A 198 -4.55 22.08 6.87
C PHE A 198 -4.79 21.34 5.54
N GLY A 199 -5.19 20.08 5.62
CA GLY A 199 -5.38 19.22 4.44
C GLY A 199 -4.16 18.34 4.15
N LYS A 200 -4.24 17.54 3.10
CA LYS A 200 -3.19 16.56 2.75
C LYS A 200 -1.92 17.22 2.22
N PHE A 201 -2.04 18.43 1.69
CA PHE A 201 -1.00 19.23 1.07
C PHE A 201 -0.90 20.64 1.69
N CYS A 202 -1.42 20.80 2.92
CA CYS A 202 -1.45 22.08 3.63
C CYS A 202 -2.16 23.21 2.85
N GLU A 203 -3.08 22.82 1.97
CA GLU A 203 -3.75 23.68 1.00
C GLU A 203 -4.92 24.47 1.60
N CYS A 204 -5.39 24.11 2.79
CA CYS A 204 -6.55 24.71 3.43
C CYS A 204 -6.13 25.71 4.52
N ASP A 205 -6.88 26.81 4.66
CA ASP A 205 -6.62 27.81 5.71
C ASP A 205 -7.26 27.46 7.06
N ARG A 206 -8.24 26.55 7.07
CA ARG A 206 -8.98 26.15 8.27
C ARG A 206 -8.99 24.63 8.44
N PRO A 207 -9.12 24.12 9.68
CA PRO A 207 -9.33 22.70 9.92
C PRO A 207 -10.58 22.24 9.17
N VAL A 208 -10.49 21.06 8.57
CA VAL A 208 -11.58 20.45 7.81
C VAL A 208 -12.06 19.25 8.60
N ASP A 209 -13.33 19.24 8.99
CA ASP A 209 -13.95 18.00 9.44
C ASP A 209 -14.21 17.16 8.19
N THR A 210 -13.54 16.02 8.07
CA THR A 210 -13.69 15.12 6.91
C THR A 210 -15.14 14.69 6.70
N LYS A 211 -15.99 14.74 7.74
CA LYS A 211 -17.44 14.49 7.65
C LYS A 211 -18.16 15.40 6.65
N ASP A 212 -17.65 16.61 6.40
CA ASP A 212 -18.26 17.57 5.48
C ASP A 212 -18.36 17.05 4.04
N CYS A 213 -17.53 16.07 3.69
CA CYS A 213 -17.50 15.42 2.38
C CYS A 213 -18.18 14.04 2.33
N PHE A 214 -18.67 13.52 3.46
CA PHE A 214 -19.30 12.19 3.49
C PHE A 214 -20.79 12.27 3.18
N TYR A 215 -21.22 11.48 2.21
CA TYR A 215 -22.63 11.23 1.91
C TYR A 215 -22.90 9.74 1.91
N LYS A 216 -23.90 9.29 2.68
CA LYS A 216 -24.25 7.86 2.84
C LYS A 216 -23.03 6.97 3.15
N LYS A 217 -22.14 7.41 4.05
CA LYS A 217 -20.89 6.74 4.46
C LYS A 217 -19.82 6.60 3.37
N LYS A 218 -19.93 7.35 2.26
CA LYS A 218 -18.90 7.43 1.23
C LYS A 218 -18.41 8.86 1.08
N GLU A 219 -17.10 9.08 1.16
CA GLU A 219 -16.49 10.36 0.83
C GLU A 219 -16.76 10.69 -0.65
N CYS A 220 -17.34 11.85 -0.93
CA CYS A 220 -17.65 12.34 -2.27
C CYS A 220 -18.33 11.28 -3.17
N SER A 221 -19.21 10.46 -2.57
CA SER A 221 -19.90 9.34 -3.22
C SER A 221 -18.97 8.31 -3.90
N GLY A 222 -17.66 8.35 -3.61
CA GLY A 222 -16.63 7.56 -4.30
C GLY A 222 -16.32 8.02 -5.73
N ARG A 223 -16.69 9.26 -6.10
CA ARG A 223 -16.54 9.84 -7.45
C ARG A 223 -15.88 11.22 -7.42
N GLY A 224 -15.01 11.42 -6.44
CA GLY A 224 -14.30 12.67 -6.24
C GLY A 224 -13.37 12.60 -5.03
N THR A 225 -12.63 13.68 -4.81
CA THR A 225 -11.70 13.83 -3.69
C THR A 225 -12.17 14.98 -2.78
N CYS A 226 -12.19 14.75 -1.47
CA CYS A 226 -12.48 15.82 -0.51
C CYS A 226 -11.28 16.78 -0.38
N VAL A 227 -11.49 18.06 -0.68
CA VAL A 227 -10.48 19.12 -0.54
C VAL A 227 -11.10 20.27 0.23
N CYS A 228 -10.52 20.60 1.38
CA CYS A 228 -10.98 21.71 2.23
C CYS A 228 -12.47 21.67 2.63
N GLY A 229 -13.06 20.48 2.74
CA GLY A 229 -14.47 20.27 3.11
C GLY A 229 -15.43 20.36 1.92
N VAL A 230 -14.89 20.38 0.70
CA VAL A 230 -15.66 20.42 -0.55
C VAL A 230 -15.23 19.26 -1.44
N CYS A 231 -16.20 18.56 -2.03
CA CYS A 231 -15.89 17.49 -2.97
C CYS A 231 -15.51 18.04 -4.34
N ASN A 232 -14.29 17.70 -4.78
CA ASN A 232 -13.84 17.92 -6.14
C ASN A 232 -14.12 16.67 -6.97
N CYS A 233 -15.11 16.73 -7.87
CA CYS A 233 -15.58 15.56 -8.61
C CYS A 233 -14.64 15.13 -9.73
N ASP A 234 -14.58 13.82 -9.95
CA ASP A 234 -13.69 13.23 -10.94
C ASP A 234 -14.06 13.67 -12.36
N LYS A 235 -13.04 14.00 -13.16
CA LYS A 235 -13.20 14.30 -14.58
C LYS A 235 -13.24 13.02 -15.41
N ARG A 236 -14.09 13.00 -16.44
CA ARG A 236 -14.24 11.89 -17.40
C ARG A 236 -13.32 12.10 -18.60
N ALA A 237 -13.07 11.03 -19.35
CA ALA A 237 -12.31 11.10 -20.61
C ALA A 237 -13.08 11.89 -21.68
N ASN A 238 -14.40 11.73 -21.73
CA ASN A 238 -15.26 12.63 -22.48
C ASN A 238 -15.55 13.88 -21.63
N TYR A 239 -15.21 15.06 -22.14
CA TYR A 239 -15.38 16.34 -21.45
C TYR A 239 -16.85 16.76 -21.28
N GLU A 240 -17.75 16.24 -22.12
CA GLU A 240 -19.19 16.48 -22.02
C GLU A 240 -19.82 15.70 -20.86
N GLU A 241 -19.18 14.61 -20.45
CA GLU A 241 -19.62 13.78 -19.32
C GLU A 241 -19.12 14.38 -18.00
N ARG A 242 -20.06 14.77 -17.15
CA ARG A 242 -19.77 15.49 -15.91
C ARG A 242 -20.37 14.75 -14.73
N ILE A 243 -19.56 14.62 -13.69
CA ILE A 243 -19.97 14.23 -12.34
C ILE A 243 -20.06 15.53 -11.55
N PHE A 244 -21.16 15.71 -10.81
CA PHE A 244 -21.46 16.94 -10.10
C PHE A 244 -22.33 16.68 -8.86
N GLY A 245 -22.70 17.76 -8.17
CA GLY A 245 -23.40 17.70 -6.89
C GLY A 245 -22.44 17.98 -5.73
N LYS A 246 -22.99 18.29 -4.56
CA LYS A 246 -22.19 18.68 -3.38
C LYS A 246 -21.24 17.56 -2.94
N TYR A 247 -21.66 16.32 -3.16
CA TYR A 247 -20.97 15.09 -2.79
C TYR A 247 -20.65 14.23 -4.02
N CYS A 248 -20.57 14.82 -5.22
CA CYS A 248 -20.38 14.10 -6.48
C CYS A 248 -21.38 12.96 -6.69
N GLU A 249 -22.62 13.17 -6.21
CA GLU A 249 -23.73 12.21 -6.19
C GLU A 249 -24.56 12.22 -7.48
N CYS A 250 -24.35 13.20 -8.36
CA CYS A 250 -25.05 13.33 -9.63
C CYS A 250 -24.11 13.18 -10.83
N ASP A 251 -24.68 12.82 -11.98
CA ASP A 251 -24.01 12.89 -13.27
C ASP A 251 -25.04 13.15 -14.40
N ASN A 252 -24.54 13.39 -15.62
CA ASN A 252 -25.36 13.67 -16.81
C ASN A 252 -25.36 12.53 -17.85
N PHE A 253 -24.89 11.32 -17.50
CA PHE A 253 -24.72 10.23 -18.47
C PHE A 253 -25.33 8.89 -18.04
N SER A 254 -25.76 8.77 -16.78
CA SER A 254 -26.36 7.56 -16.21
C SER A 254 -27.89 7.49 -16.34
N CYS A 255 -28.55 8.52 -16.87
CA CYS A 255 -30.00 8.49 -17.07
C CYS A 255 -30.44 7.41 -18.07
N LYS A 256 -31.75 7.09 -18.03
CA LYS A 256 -32.35 6.10 -18.91
C LYS A 256 -32.14 6.45 -20.38
N ARG A 257 -31.80 5.43 -21.17
CA ARG A 257 -31.53 5.56 -22.60
C ARG A 257 -32.76 5.23 -23.43
N PHE A 258 -32.83 5.82 -24.62
CA PHE A 258 -33.74 5.45 -25.68
C PHE A 258 -32.92 5.30 -26.97
N ARG A 259 -33.06 4.16 -27.65
CA ARG A 259 -32.27 3.81 -28.85
C ARG A 259 -30.76 4.06 -28.67
N GLY A 260 -30.22 3.68 -27.51
CA GLY A 260 -28.80 3.83 -27.16
C GLY A 260 -28.38 5.23 -26.71
N LYS A 261 -29.22 6.27 -26.85
CA LYS A 261 -28.90 7.65 -26.46
C LYS A 261 -29.51 8.01 -25.11
N VAL A 262 -28.76 8.72 -24.26
CA VAL A 262 -29.24 9.20 -22.95
C VAL A 262 -30.38 10.20 -23.20
N CYS A 263 -31.52 9.99 -22.53
CA CYS A 263 -32.71 10.85 -22.68
C CYS A 263 -33.15 11.09 -24.14
N GLY A 264 -33.06 10.06 -24.99
CA GLY A 264 -33.41 10.17 -26.42
C GLY A 264 -32.38 10.90 -27.28
N GLY A 265 -31.31 11.44 -26.68
CA GLY A 265 -30.29 12.24 -27.33
C GLY A 265 -30.57 13.74 -27.23
N GLU A 266 -29.62 14.54 -27.73
CA GLU A 266 -29.61 16.00 -27.56
C GLU A 266 -30.82 16.73 -28.17
N GLY A 267 -31.57 16.11 -29.07
CA GLY A 267 -32.81 16.67 -29.63
C GLY A 267 -34.08 16.37 -28.83
N HIS A 268 -34.00 15.48 -27.83
CA HIS A 268 -35.16 14.98 -27.09
C HIS A 268 -35.15 15.41 -25.62
N GLY A 269 -33.97 15.54 -25.00
CA GLY A 269 -33.84 16.00 -23.64
C GLY A 269 -32.40 15.98 -23.15
N PHE A 270 -32.21 16.34 -21.88
CA PHE A 270 -30.93 16.25 -21.20
C PHE A 270 -31.06 15.50 -19.87
N CYS A 271 -29.97 14.90 -19.44
CA CYS A 271 -29.89 14.19 -18.16
C CYS A 271 -29.38 15.13 -17.07
N ASN A 272 -30.07 15.15 -15.94
CA ASN A 272 -29.59 15.79 -14.72
C ASN A 272 -29.96 14.92 -13.52
N CYS A 273 -28.95 14.32 -12.91
CA CYS A 273 -29.05 13.54 -11.67
C CYS A 273 -30.17 12.47 -11.71
N ASP A 274 -29.94 11.40 -12.47
CA ASP A 274 -30.84 10.25 -12.66
C ASP A 274 -32.21 10.55 -13.31
N ARG A 275 -32.46 11.82 -13.68
CA ARG A 275 -33.71 12.24 -14.31
C ARG A 275 -33.47 12.84 -15.69
N CYS A 276 -34.28 12.38 -16.65
CA CYS A 276 -34.38 13.03 -17.95
C CYS A 276 -35.33 14.22 -17.87
N PHE A 277 -34.86 15.36 -18.38
CA PHE A 277 -35.63 16.57 -18.61
C PHE A 277 -35.86 16.67 -20.11
N CYS A 278 -37.09 16.37 -20.54
CA CYS A 278 -37.44 16.31 -21.95
C CYS A 278 -37.73 17.70 -22.51
N TYR A 279 -37.32 17.92 -23.75
CA TYR A 279 -37.65 19.13 -24.49
C TYR A 279 -39.10 19.09 -24.97
N PRO A 280 -39.70 20.25 -25.30
CA PRO A 280 -41.07 20.32 -25.79
C PRO A 280 -41.33 19.34 -26.94
N GLY A 281 -42.47 18.63 -26.86
CA GLY A 281 -42.86 17.58 -27.81
C GLY A 281 -42.31 16.19 -27.48
N TRP A 282 -41.51 16.04 -26.41
CA TRP A 282 -40.99 14.75 -25.94
C TRP A 282 -41.35 14.51 -24.48
N GLY A 283 -41.72 13.27 -24.17
CA GLY A 283 -42.18 12.82 -22.86
C GLY A 283 -41.66 11.44 -22.47
N GLY A 284 -42.12 10.97 -21.32
CA GLY A 284 -41.71 9.69 -20.75
C GLY A 284 -40.37 9.75 -19.99
N LYS A 285 -40.06 8.68 -19.25
CA LYS A 285 -38.90 8.63 -18.33
C LYS A 285 -37.53 8.70 -19.02
N ASN A 286 -37.49 8.61 -20.34
CA ASN A 286 -36.28 8.63 -21.18
C ASN A 286 -36.44 9.52 -22.43
N CYS A 287 -37.46 10.38 -22.49
CA CYS A 287 -37.76 11.26 -23.63
C CYS A 287 -37.90 10.52 -24.97
N GLY A 288 -38.36 9.27 -24.92
CA GLY A 288 -38.51 8.41 -26.09
C GLY A 288 -39.91 8.44 -26.72
N THR A 289 -40.88 9.10 -26.07
CA THR A 289 -42.26 9.20 -26.56
C THR A 289 -42.59 10.64 -26.91
N PRO A 290 -43.49 10.90 -27.88
CA PRO A 290 -44.07 12.23 -28.06
C PRO A 290 -44.85 12.65 -26.82
N ASP A 291 -44.76 13.92 -26.44
CA ASP A 291 -45.61 14.54 -25.40
C ASP A 291 -46.82 15.17 -26.12
N ASN A 292 -48.01 14.63 -25.87
CA ASN A 292 -49.28 15.12 -26.44
C ASN A 292 -49.97 16.07 -25.46
#